data_AF-A0A0L0CZJ3-F1
#
_entry.id   AF-A0A0L0CZJ3-F1
#
_cell.length_a   1.000
_cell.length_b   1.000
_cell.length_c   1.000
_cell.angle_alpha   90.00
_cell.angle_beta   90.00
_cell.angle_gamma   90.00
#
_symmetry.space_group_name_H-M   'P 1'
#
loop_
_entity.id
_entity.type
_entity.pdbx_description
1 polymer ?
#
loop_
_entity_poly.entity_id
_entity_poly.type
_entity_poly.pdbx_seq_one_letter_code
_entity_poly.pdbx_strand_id
1 'polypeptide(L)'
;MDLFYVFLFPPPTIGLIFSIIKGIGVSNINIKGPKNKEKKLKKGNNPVKKMKKIASYIAVGAKAFLKKKFQYLAVFIIEFSILLEFFVNSFTAVSFVLGCLTSILWGYIGMKIAVYANVKTTNKT
;
A
#
# COMPACT_ATOMS: atom_id res chain seq x y z
N MET A 1 -10.64 30.02 19.03
CA MET A 1 -9.98 28.73 18.70
C MET A 1 -10.63 28.04 17.48
N ASP A 2 -11.31 28.72 16.55
CA ASP A 2 -12.60 28.13 16.11
C ASP A 2 -12.81 27.84 14.60
N LEU A 3 -11.93 28.24 13.68
CA LEU A 3 -12.11 27.91 12.24
C LEU A 3 -10.98 27.03 11.68
N PHE A 4 -9.73 27.29 12.08
CA PHE A 4 -8.58 26.55 11.60
C PHE A 4 -8.62 25.05 11.96
N TYR A 5 -9.01 24.72 13.21
CA TYR A 5 -9.17 23.33 13.66
C TYR A 5 -10.28 22.58 12.90
N VAL A 6 -11.35 23.29 12.50
CA VAL A 6 -12.48 22.75 11.74
C VAL A 6 -12.09 22.41 10.30
N PHE A 7 -11.06 23.05 9.74
CA PHE A 7 -10.53 22.67 8.43
C PHE A 7 -9.36 21.69 8.50
N LEU A 8 -8.63 21.64 9.63
CA LEU A 8 -7.45 20.80 9.77
C LEU A 8 -7.78 19.33 10.08
N PHE A 9 -8.71 19.05 11.00
CA PHE A 9 -8.96 17.69 11.51
C PHE A 9 -10.10 16.92 10.81
N PRO A 10 -11.23 17.54 10.44
CA PRO A 10 -12.33 16.82 9.81
C PRO A 10 -12.00 16.21 8.43
N PRO A 11 -11.32 16.91 7.49
CA PRO A 11 -11.06 16.32 6.18
C PRO A 11 -10.16 15.06 6.21
N PRO A 12 -9.04 15.03 6.98
CA PRO A 12 -8.22 13.81 7.10
C PRO A 12 -8.96 12.64 7.73
N THR A 13 -9.77 12.89 8.78
CA THR A 13 -10.52 11.83 9.47
C THR A 13 -11.62 11.24 8.59
N ILE A 14 -12.38 12.08 7.87
CA ILE A 14 -13.38 11.64 6.89
C ILE A 14 -12.71 10.84 5.76
N GLY A 15 -11.58 11.33 5.23
CA GLY A 15 -10.82 10.64 4.19
C GLY A 15 -10.33 9.26 4.63
N LEU A 16 -9.86 9.14 5.87
CA LEU A 16 -9.40 7.88 6.45
C LEU A 16 -10.54 6.88 6.63
N ILE A 17 -11.70 7.34 7.13
CA ILE A 17 -12.92 6.52 7.25
C ILE A 17 -13.37 6.03 5.87
N PHE A 18 -13.44 6.93 4.88
CA PHE A 18 -13.85 6.59 3.52
C PHE A 18 -12.90 5.55 2.88
N SER A 19 -11.59 5.71 3.08
CA SER A 19 -10.57 4.78 2.58
C SER A 19 -10.75 3.37 3.16
N ILE A 20 -11.03 3.27 4.47
CA ILE A 20 -11.29 1.98 5.14
C ILE A 20 -12.55 1.31 4.56
N ILE A 21 -13.65 2.06 4.40
CA ILE A 21 -14.91 1.53 3.85
C ILE A 21 -14.70 0.98 2.45
N LYS A 22 -14.01 1.73 1.58
CA LYS A 22 -13.69 1.27 0.22
C LYS A 22 -12.75 0.06 0.23
N GLY A 23 -11.76 0.05 1.12
CA GLY A 23 -10.85 -1.08 1.31
C GLY A 23 -11.58 -2.38 1.68
N ILE A 24 -12.54 -2.31 2.61
CA ILE A 24 -13.39 -3.44 3.00
C ILE A 24 -14.32 -3.85 1.85
N GLY A 25 -14.89 -2.91 1.12
CA GLY A 25 -15.70 -3.20 -0.08
C GLY A 25 -14.91 -4.01 -1.12
N VAL A 26 -13.64 -3.64 -1.34
CA VAL A 26 -12.74 -4.39 -2.23
C VAL A 26 -12.40 -5.76 -1.62
N SER A 27 -12.24 -5.89 -0.30
CA SER A 27 -11.90 -7.17 0.33
C SER A 27 -12.98 -8.25 0.16
N ASN A 28 -14.25 -7.84 0.11
CA ASN A 28 -15.40 -8.74 -0.08
C ASN A 28 -15.59 -9.25 -1.53
N ILE A 29 -14.85 -8.72 -2.50
CA ILE A 29 -14.93 -9.21 -3.89
C ILE A 29 -14.32 -10.62 -3.96
N ASN A 30 -15.18 -11.61 -4.18
CA ASN A 30 -14.77 -13.00 -4.40
C ASN A 30 -14.36 -13.21 -5.86
N ILE A 31 -13.21 -13.84 -6.05
CA ILE A 31 -12.62 -14.12 -7.37
C ILE A 31 -13.34 -15.35 -7.94
N LYS A 32 -14.48 -15.12 -8.59
CA LYS A 32 -15.29 -16.17 -9.24
C LYS A 32 -14.74 -16.50 -10.62
N GLY A 33 -14.60 -17.79 -10.91
CA GLY A 33 -14.18 -18.27 -12.24
C GLY A 33 -15.28 -18.16 -13.30
N PRO A 34 -14.94 -18.38 -14.58
CA PRO A 34 -15.88 -18.22 -15.68
C PRO A 34 -17.16 -19.03 -15.43
N LYS A 35 -18.32 -18.38 -15.61
CA LYS A 35 -19.64 -19.00 -15.39
C LYS A 35 -19.92 -20.14 -16.37
N ASN A 36 -19.34 -20.09 -17.58
CA ASN A 36 -19.61 -21.06 -18.64
C ASN A 36 -18.92 -22.42 -18.35
N LYS A 37 -19.72 -23.50 -18.31
CA LYS A 37 -19.28 -24.87 -17.93
C LYS A 37 -18.34 -25.49 -18.97
N GLU A 38 -18.40 -25.08 -20.25
CA GLU A 38 -17.51 -25.59 -21.31
C GLU A 38 -16.05 -25.15 -21.14
N LYS A 39 -15.80 -23.96 -20.56
CA LYS A 39 -14.45 -23.50 -20.18
C LYS A 39 -13.99 -24.00 -18.80
N LYS A 40 -14.87 -24.67 -18.03
CA LYS A 40 -14.54 -25.25 -16.72
C LYS A 40 -13.87 -26.63 -16.80
N LEU A 41 -13.88 -27.28 -17.96
CA LEU A 41 -13.55 -28.71 -18.08
C LEU A 41 -12.45 -29.00 -19.12
N LYS A 42 -11.34 -28.27 -19.07
CA LYS A 42 -10.03 -28.91 -19.36
C LYS A 42 -9.30 -29.08 -18.04
N LYS A 43 -9.33 -30.32 -17.55
CA LYS A 43 -8.74 -30.85 -16.31
C LYS A 43 -7.25 -30.49 -16.26
N GLY A 44 -6.93 -29.25 -15.85
CA GLY A 44 -5.57 -28.69 -15.86
C GLY A 44 -5.50 -27.16 -15.75
N ASN A 45 -6.44 -26.41 -16.35
CA ASN A 45 -6.34 -24.94 -16.46
C ASN A 45 -7.52 -24.23 -15.79
N ASN A 46 -7.53 -24.14 -14.45
CA ASN A 46 -8.46 -23.22 -13.76
C ASN A 46 -7.87 -21.78 -13.82
N PRO A 47 -8.45 -20.87 -14.62
CA PRO A 47 -7.89 -19.52 -14.80
C PRO A 47 -7.78 -18.75 -13.49
N VAL A 48 -8.70 -18.97 -12.55
CA VAL A 48 -8.65 -18.36 -11.21
C VAL A 48 -7.46 -18.85 -10.41
N LYS A 49 -7.12 -20.15 -10.49
CA LYS A 49 -5.92 -20.69 -9.82
C LYS A 49 -4.66 -20.07 -10.40
N LYS A 50 -4.59 -19.91 -11.74
CA LYS A 50 -3.45 -19.26 -12.41
C LYS A 50 -3.33 -17.79 -12.00
N MET A 51 -4.44 -17.04 -11.99
CA MET A 51 -4.47 -15.64 -11.55
C MET A 51 -4.01 -15.48 -10.09
N LYS A 52 -4.51 -16.32 -9.17
CA LYS A 52 -4.06 -16.33 -7.77
C LYS A 52 -2.56 -16.64 -7.64
N LYS A 53 -2.05 -17.58 -8.44
CA LYS A 53 -0.63 -17.96 -8.47
C LYS A 53 0.26 -16.80 -8.97
N ILE A 54 -0.17 -16.10 -10.02
CA ILE A 54 0.55 -14.90 -10.52
C ILE A 54 0.52 -13.80 -9.46
N ALA A 55 -0.65 -13.53 -8.87
CA ALA A 55 -0.80 -12.53 -7.82
C ALA A 55 0.10 -12.83 -6.60
N SER A 56 0.27 -14.10 -6.23
CA SER A 56 1.21 -14.46 -5.15
C SER A 56 2.66 -14.16 -5.50
N TYR A 57 3.10 -14.43 -6.74
CA TYR A 57 4.47 -14.09 -7.16
C TYR A 57 4.69 -12.57 -7.18
N ILE A 58 3.71 -11.80 -7.65
CA ILE A 58 3.76 -10.33 -7.59
C ILE A 58 3.87 -9.86 -6.13
N ALA A 59 3.07 -10.44 -5.22
CA ALA A 59 3.11 -10.06 -3.81
C ALA A 59 4.45 -10.37 -3.14
N VAL A 60 5.07 -11.50 -3.47
CA VAL A 60 6.42 -11.85 -2.97
C VAL A 60 7.46 -10.87 -3.53
N GLY A 61 7.45 -10.63 -4.85
CA GLY A 61 8.38 -9.70 -5.50
C GLY A 61 8.26 -8.27 -4.97
N ALA A 62 7.03 -7.77 -4.80
CA ALA A 62 6.75 -6.44 -4.28
C ALA A 62 7.26 -6.27 -2.84
N LYS A 63 7.08 -7.29 -1.97
CA LYS A 63 7.65 -7.29 -0.61
C LYS A 63 9.18 -7.29 -0.62
N ALA A 64 9.80 -8.09 -1.48
CA ALA A 64 11.26 -8.14 -1.60
C ALA A 64 11.82 -6.79 -2.08
N PHE A 65 11.18 -6.18 -3.07
CA PHE A 65 11.53 -4.86 -3.58
C PHE A 65 11.42 -3.78 -2.49
N LEU A 66 10.30 -3.69 -1.76
CA LEU A 66 10.17 -2.70 -0.69
C LEU A 66 11.19 -2.91 0.42
N LYS A 67 11.46 -4.15 0.81
CA LYS A 67 12.47 -4.43 1.83
C LYS A 67 13.83 -3.86 1.41
N LYS A 68 14.24 -4.10 0.16
CA LYS A 68 15.49 -3.56 -0.36
C LYS A 68 15.47 -2.03 -0.45
N LYS A 69 14.40 -1.45 -0.98
CA LYS A 69 14.26 0.01 -1.08
C LYS A 69 14.35 0.70 0.29
N PHE A 70 13.65 0.16 1.30
CA PHE A 70 13.67 0.71 2.65
C PHE A 70 15.01 0.51 3.36
N GLN A 71 15.77 -0.53 3.03
CA GLN A 71 17.14 -0.69 3.53
C GLN A 71 18.05 0.45 3.03
N TYR A 72 18.05 0.74 1.72
CA TYR A 72 18.83 1.86 1.18
C TYR A 72 18.34 3.21 1.72
N LEU A 73 17.03 3.39 1.81
CA LEU A 73 16.44 4.62 2.32
C LEU A 73 16.79 4.86 3.80
N ALA A 74 16.88 3.80 4.62
CA ALA A 74 17.25 3.93 6.01
C ALA A 74 18.66 4.52 6.20
N VAL A 75 19.62 4.09 5.38
CA VAL A 75 20.98 4.66 5.40
C VAL A 75 20.95 6.15 5.05
N PHE A 76 20.24 6.51 3.98
CA PHE A 76 20.08 7.91 3.58
C PHE A 76 19.42 8.77 4.68
N ILE A 77 18.37 8.28 5.34
CA ILE A 77 17.69 9.01 6.41
C ILE A 77 18.65 9.29 7.57
N ILE A 78 19.46 8.31 7.97
CA ILE A 78 20.41 8.47 9.07
C ILE A 78 21.49 9.51 8.73
N GLU A 79 22.13 9.38 7.57
CA GLU A 79 23.16 10.32 7.13
C GLU A 79 22.60 11.74 7.01
N PHE A 80 21.44 11.90 6.37
CA PHE A 80 20.84 13.22 6.17
C PHE A 80 20.35 13.84 7.49
N SER A 81 19.84 13.05 8.43
CA SER A 81 19.48 13.54 9.76
C SER A 81 20.69 14.11 10.53
N ILE A 82 21.84 13.45 10.46
CA ILE A 82 23.08 13.95 11.10
C ILE A 82 23.51 15.27 10.47
N LEU A 83 23.43 15.39 9.14
CA LEU A 83 23.71 16.66 8.45
C LEU A 83 22.75 17.76 8.90
N LEU A 84 21.44 17.48 8.99
CA LEU A 84 20.46 18.48 9.43
C LEU A 84 20.71 18.94 10.87
N GLU A 85 21.13 18.04 11.76
CA GLU A 85 21.43 18.39 13.15
C GLU A 85 22.63 19.34 13.25
N PHE A 86 23.68 19.12 12.47
CA PHE A 86 24.87 19.97 12.49
C PHE A 86 24.70 21.31 11.77
N PHE A 87 24.00 21.32 10.63
CA PHE A 87 23.88 22.52 9.78
C PHE A 87 22.65 23.39 10.05
N VAL A 88 21.60 22.84 10.69
CA VAL A 88 20.32 23.55 10.89
C VAL A 88 19.96 23.62 12.37
N ASN A 89 19.41 22.55 12.94
CA ASN A 89 19.12 22.36 14.35
C ASN A 89 18.49 20.97 14.61
N SER A 90 18.45 20.57 15.88
CA SER A 90 17.87 19.29 16.30
C SER A 90 16.35 19.20 16.04
N PHE A 91 15.59 20.31 16.13
CA PHE A 91 14.13 20.29 15.89
C PHE A 91 13.76 19.94 14.45
N THR A 92 14.52 20.45 13.48
CA THR A 92 14.36 20.15 12.05
C THR A 92 14.75 18.70 11.78
N ALA A 93 15.84 18.20 12.38
CA ALA A 93 16.25 16.80 12.25
C ALA A 93 15.17 15.83 12.77
N VAL A 94 14.59 16.10 13.95
CA VAL A 94 13.48 15.31 14.51
C VAL A 94 12.23 15.35 13.61
N SER A 95 11.86 16.53 13.12
CA SER A 95 10.71 16.69 12.22
C SER A 95 10.90 15.93 10.90
N PHE A 96 12.13 15.93 10.36
CA PHE A 96 12.50 15.17 9.18
C PHE A 96 12.32 13.66 9.40
N VAL A 97 12.86 13.11 10.50
CA VAL A 97 12.71 11.67 10.82
C VAL A 97 11.24 11.29 10.95
N LEU A 98 10.44 12.11 11.65
CA LEU A 98 9.00 11.87 11.79
C LEU A 98 8.29 11.85 10.42
N GLY A 99 8.65 12.77 9.52
CA GLY A 99 8.15 12.81 8.15
C GLY A 99 8.56 11.58 7.33
N CYS A 100 9.79 11.13 7.47
CA CYS A 100 10.27 9.92 6.79
C CYS A 100 9.55 8.66 7.27
N LEU A 101 9.37 8.49 8.58
CA LEU A 101 8.66 7.36 9.16
C LEU A 101 7.20 7.28 8.68
N THR A 102 6.50 8.42 8.71
CA THR A 102 5.12 8.50 8.23
C THR A 102 5.04 8.21 6.72
N SER A 103 5.96 8.74 5.91
CA SER A 103 6.03 8.47 4.47
C SER A 103 6.25 6.98 4.15
N ILE A 104 7.19 6.33 4.84
CA ILE A 104 7.47 4.89 4.69
C ILE A 104 6.22 4.06 5.01
N LEU A 105 5.51 4.43 6.09
CA LEU A 105 4.28 3.75 6.51
C LEU A 105 3.20 3.84 5.42
N TRP A 106 2.94 5.04 4.90
CA TRP A 106 1.96 5.25 3.82
C TRP A 106 2.34 4.50 2.54
N GLY A 107 3.62 4.52 2.15
CA GLY A 107 4.11 3.79 0.99
C GLY A 107 3.93 2.27 1.12
N TYR A 108 4.13 1.71 2.31
CA TYR A 108 3.93 0.29 2.57
C TYR A 108 2.45 -0.12 2.49
N ILE A 109 1.56 0.68 3.09
CA ILE A 109 0.11 0.44 3.05
C ILE A 109 -0.41 0.50 1.62
N GLY A 110 -0.02 1.54 0.87
CA GLY A 110 -0.44 1.72 -0.53
C GLY A 110 -0.05 0.53 -1.41
N MET A 111 1.20 0.05 -1.29
CA MET A 111 1.63 -1.11 -2.07
C MET A 111 0.84 -2.38 -1.72
N LYS A 112 0.57 -2.64 -0.43
CA LYS A 112 -0.22 -3.81 -0.02
C LYS A 112 -1.62 -3.80 -0.65
N ILE A 113 -2.29 -2.65 -0.64
CA ILE A 113 -3.63 -2.52 -1.20
C ILE A 113 -3.60 -2.70 -2.73
N ALA A 114 -2.64 -2.09 -3.42
CA ALA A 114 -2.50 -2.21 -4.88
C ALA A 114 -2.27 -3.67 -5.32
N VAL A 115 -1.34 -4.36 -4.65
CA VAL A 115 -1.04 -5.78 -4.91
C VAL A 115 -2.24 -6.68 -4.57
N TYR A 116 -3.02 -6.34 -3.55
CA TYR A 116 -4.21 -7.10 -3.19
C TYR A 116 -5.36 -6.91 -4.18
N ALA A 117 -5.53 -5.70 -4.70
CA ALA A 117 -6.62 -5.35 -5.61
C ALA A 117 -6.40 -5.83 -7.05
N ASN A 118 -5.15 -6.01 -7.49
CA ASN A 118 -4.81 -6.33 -8.90
C ASN A 118 -5.64 -7.50 -9.47
N VAL A 119 -5.70 -8.62 -8.76
CA VAL A 119 -6.35 -9.86 -9.18
C VAL A 119 -7.87 -9.73 -9.20
N LYS A 120 -8.41 -8.87 -8.33
CA LYS A 120 -9.85 -8.60 -8.23
C LYS A 120 -10.30 -7.74 -9.39
N THR A 121 -9.51 -6.75 -9.78
CA THR A 121 -9.76 -5.92 -10.96
C THR A 121 -9.73 -6.76 -12.22
N THR A 122 -8.69 -7.58 -12.42
CA THR A 122 -8.59 -8.48 -13.59
C THR A 122 -9.75 -9.48 -13.67
N ASN A 123 -10.31 -9.93 -12.54
CA ASN A 123 -11.45 -10.85 -12.54
C ASN A 123 -12.81 -10.15 -12.77
N LYS A 124 -12.86 -8.83 -12.68
CA LYS A 124 -14.10 -8.05 -12.82
C LYS A 124 -14.34 -7.59 -14.27
N THR A 125 -13.30 -7.58 -15.10
CA THR A 125 -13.36 -7.38 -16.56
C THR A 125 -13.49 -8.72 -17.27
#